data_AF-A0A835PA91-F1
#
_entry.id   AF-A0A835PA91-F1
#
_cell.length_a   1.000
_cell.length_b   1.000
_cell.length_c   1.000
_cell.angle_alpha   90.00
_cell.angle_beta   90.00
_cell.angle_gamma   90.00
#
_symmetry.space_group_name_H-M   'P 1'
#
loop_
_entity.id
_entity.type
_entity.pdbx_description
1 polymer ?
#
loop_
_entity_poly.entity_id
_entity_poly.type
_entity_poly.pdbx_seq_one_letter_code
_entity_poly.pdbx_strand_id
1 'polypeptide(L)'
;MSTETVDGGLNEGIAEFYDESSGVWEYIWGDHMHHGFYDEVFPASIADHRAAQIRMIEQALSFAGVLDDPLKKPKRIVDVGCGIGGSSRYLAKKFGPKSKE
;
A
#
# COMPACT_ATOMS: atom_id res chain seq x y z
N MET A 1 -21.62 7.47 -35.61
CA MET A 1 -20.37 7.57 -34.83
C MET A 1 -20.74 7.27 -33.39
N SER A 2 -20.76 5.99 -33.05
CA SER A 2 -21.17 5.48 -31.75
C SER A 2 -19.98 5.61 -30.80
N THR A 3 -20.17 6.30 -29.69
CA THR A 3 -19.22 6.30 -28.57
C THR A 3 -19.33 4.95 -27.88
N GLU A 4 -18.49 3.99 -28.27
CA GLU A 4 -18.34 2.74 -27.52
C GLU A 4 -17.73 3.04 -26.14
N THR A 5 -18.36 2.44 -25.15
CA THR A 5 -18.09 2.55 -23.72
C THR A 5 -16.78 1.87 -23.36
N VAL A 6 -15.66 2.60 -23.43
CA VAL A 6 -14.32 2.14 -23.03
C VAL A 6 -14.21 1.81 -21.53
N ASP A 7 -15.14 2.31 -20.71
CA ASP A 7 -15.07 2.25 -19.24
C ASP A 7 -15.50 0.89 -18.64
N GLY A 8 -16.42 0.16 -19.29
CA GLY A 8 -16.93 -1.12 -18.76
C GLY A 8 -15.88 -2.23 -18.72
N GLY A 9 -15.22 -2.46 -19.87
CA GLY A 9 -14.24 -3.55 -20.01
C GLY A 9 -12.92 -3.33 -19.27
N LEU A 10 -12.53 -2.07 -19.02
CA LEU A 10 -11.33 -1.76 -18.23
C LEU A 10 -11.54 -2.10 -16.76
N ASN A 11 -12.68 -1.69 -16.19
CA ASN A 11 -13.00 -1.94 -14.79
C ASN A 11 -13.23 -3.44 -14.53
N GLU A 12 -13.88 -4.13 -15.46
CA GLU A 12 -14.07 -5.59 -15.41
C GLU A 12 -12.74 -6.34 -15.50
N GLY A 13 -11.84 -5.96 -16.41
CA GLY A 13 -10.52 -6.58 -16.51
C GLY A 13 -9.61 -6.32 -15.30
N ILE A 14 -9.73 -5.14 -14.67
CA ILE A 14 -9.07 -4.88 -13.39
C ILE A 14 -9.63 -5.80 -12.30
N ALA A 15 -10.96 -5.92 -12.20
CA ALA A 15 -11.61 -6.75 -11.19
C ALA A 15 -11.23 -8.24 -11.32
N GLU A 16 -11.32 -8.82 -12.52
CA GLU A 16 -10.94 -10.22 -12.77
C GLU A 16 -9.46 -10.47 -12.43
N PHE A 17 -8.57 -9.53 -12.79
CA PHE A 17 -7.16 -9.66 -12.45
C PHE A 17 -6.92 -9.74 -10.93
N TYR A 18 -7.59 -8.91 -10.12
CA TYR A 18 -7.46 -8.98 -8.65
C TYR A 18 -8.13 -10.24 -8.06
N ASP A 19 -9.29 -10.64 -8.57
CA ASP A 19 -10.05 -11.78 -8.09
C ASP A 19 -9.30 -13.11 -8.31
N GLU A 20 -8.73 -13.33 -9.49
CA GLU A 20 -8.04 -14.58 -9.81
C GLU A 20 -6.67 -14.71 -9.15
N SER A 21 -6.00 -13.60 -8.89
CA SER A 21 -4.58 -13.61 -8.56
C SER A 21 -4.26 -13.31 -7.10
N SER A 22 -5.21 -12.72 -6.34
CA SER A 22 -5.03 -12.30 -4.94
C SER A 22 -4.45 -13.39 -4.02
N GLY A 23 -4.92 -14.63 -4.11
CA GLY A 23 -4.42 -15.74 -3.27
C GLY A 23 -2.96 -16.14 -3.55
N VAL A 24 -2.51 -16.06 -4.80
CA VAL A 24 -1.11 -16.31 -5.17
C VAL A 24 -0.23 -15.11 -4.81
N TRP A 25 -0.74 -13.88 -4.94
CA TRP A 25 0.00 -12.68 -4.57
C TRP A 25 0.19 -12.52 -3.07
N GLU A 26 -0.78 -12.90 -2.24
CA GLU A 26 -0.60 -12.94 -0.78
C GLU A 26 0.55 -13.88 -0.37
N TYR A 27 0.69 -15.01 -1.06
CA TYR A 27 1.75 -15.99 -0.79
C TYR A 27 3.14 -15.51 -1.25
N ILE A 28 3.23 -14.83 -2.40
CA ILE A 28 4.52 -14.42 -3.00
C ILE A 28 4.97 -13.01 -2.55
N TRP A 29 4.06 -12.04 -2.48
CA TRP A 29 4.38 -10.62 -2.17
C TRP A 29 4.07 -10.23 -0.72
N GLY A 30 3.32 -11.04 0.03
CA GLY A 30 2.89 -10.71 1.39
C GLY A 30 1.79 -9.65 1.42
N ASP A 31 1.66 -8.93 2.53
CA ASP A 31 0.55 -7.98 2.78
C ASP A 31 0.50 -6.76 1.83
N HIS A 32 1.57 -6.49 1.08
CA HIS A 32 1.72 -5.29 0.28
C HIS A 32 1.96 -5.66 -1.19
N MET A 33 1.16 -5.08 -2.10
CA MET A 33 1.32 -5.28 -3.55
C MET A 33 1.99 -4.07 -4.21
N HIS A 34 3.13 -3.65 -3.69
CA HIS A 34 3.95 -2.58 -4.27
C HIS A 34 5.45 -2.86 -4.05
N HIS A 35 6.30 -2.18 -4.82
CA HIS A 35 7.75 -2.28 -4.63
C HIS A 35 8.17 -1.72 -3.26
N GLY A 36 9.24 -2.29 -2.71
CA GLY A 36 9.88 -1.80 -1.51
C GLY A 36 10.90 -0.68 -1.78
N PHE A 37 11.24 0.07 -0.75
CA PHE A 37 12.36 1.00 -0.76
C PHE A 37 13.63 0.24 -0.36
N TYR A 38 14.59 0.17 -1.27
CA TYR A 38 15.88 -0.47 -1.07
C TYR A 38 16.96 0.62 -1.16
N ASP A 39 17.87 0.64 -0.19
CA ASP A 39 19.01 1.56 -0.19
C ASP A 39 20.30 0.75 0.02
N GLU A 40 21.44 1.41 -0.07
CA GLU A 40 22.76 0.77 0.04
C GLU A 40 22.99 0.06 1.38
N VAL A 41 22.25 0.42 2.43
CA VAL A 41 22.34 -0.17 3.78
C VAL A 41 21.52 -1.47 3.86
N PHE A 42 20.51 -1.65 3.02
CA PHE A 42 19.62 -2.81 3.04
C PHE A 42 19.67 -3.59 1.71
N PRO A 43 20.58 -4.58 1.59
CA PRO A 43 20.70 -5.39 0.37
C PRO A 43 19.40 -6.10 0.03
N ALA A 44 19.12 -6.27 -1.26
CA ALA A 44 17.89 -6.89 -1.73
C ALA A 44 17.86 -8.40 -1.41
N SER A 45 17.14 -8.79 -0.36
CA SER A 45 16.80 -10.18 -0.05
C SER A 45 15.28 -10.37 0.05
N ILE A 46 14.80 -11.62 -0.05
CA ILE A 46 13.37 -11.95 0.12
C ILE A 46 12.89 -11.61 1.54
N ALA A 47 13.72 -11.89 2.55
CA ALA A 47 13.42 -11.53 3.94
C ALA A 47 13.30 -10.00 4.11
N ASP A 48 14.14 -9.25 3.38
CA ASP A 48 14.13 -7.79 3.40
C ASP A 48 13.03 -7.17 2.53
N HIS A 49 12.37 -7.93 1.66
CA HIS A 49 11.33 -7.40 0.77
C HIS A 49 10.15 -6.81 1.56
N ARG A 50 9.63 -7.54 2.56
CA ARG A 50 8.54 -7.03 3.42
C ARG A 50 8.96 -5.78 4.18
N ALA A 51 10.17 -5.77 4.73
CA ALA A 51 10.70 -4.60 5.41
C ALA A 51 10.89 -3.40 4.45
N ALA A 52 11.31 -3.66 3.22
CA ALA A 52 11.43 -2.65 2.17
C ALA A 52 10.06 -2.06 1.79
N GLN A 53 9.00 -2.87 1.74
CA GLN A 53 7.63 -2.37 1.50
C GLN A 53 7.17 -1.43 2.62
N ILE A 54 7.38 -1.80 3.88
CA ILE A 54 7.09 -0.90 5.01
C ILE A 54 7.94 0.38 4.93
N ARG A 55 9.23 0.27 4.60
CA ARG A 55 10.10 1.44 4.41
C ARG A 55 9.61 2.35 3.31
N MET A 56 9.06 1.82 2.22
CA MET A 56 8.47 2.65 1.16
C MET A 56 7.34 3.52 1.70
N ILE A 57 6.46 2.96 2.55
CA ILE A 57 5.39 3.73 3.20
C ILE A 57 5.98 4.84 4.08
N GLU A 58 7.02 4.53 4.87
CA GLU A 58 7.71 5.51 5.71
C GLU A 58 8.36 6.64 4.90
N GLN A 59 8.99 6.31 3.77
CA GLN A 59 9.57 7.32 2.87
C GLN A 59 8.50 8.20 2.24
N ALA A 60 7.37 7.64 1.83
CA ALA A 60 6.24 8.43 1.32
C ALA A 60 5.68 9.38 2.39
N LEU A 61 5.54 8.92 3.64
CA LEU A 61 5.11 9.77 4.77
C LEU A 61 6.13 10.88 5.08
N SER A 62 7.42 10.54 5.04
CA SER A 62 8.52 11.50 5.21
C SER A 62 8.50 12.57 4.11
N PHE A 63 8.40 12.15 2.85
CA PHE A 63 8.31 13.04 1.69
C PHE A 63 7.10 13.99 1.78
N ALA A 64 5.97 13.50 2.31
CA ALA A 64 4.78 14.31 2.54
C ALA A 64 4.88 15.23 3.79
N GLY A 65 6.01 15.23 4.51
CA GLY A 65 6.23 16.02 5.73
C GLY A 65 5.40 15.56 6.93
N VAL A 66 4.82 14.35 6.87
CA VAL A 66 3.94 13.84 7.93
C VAL A 66 4.73 13.46 9.19
N LEU A 67 6.02 13.13 9.03
CA LEU A 67 6.89 12.70 10.12
C LEU A 67 7.61 13.87 10.82
N ASP A 68 7.53 15.09 10.27
CA ASP A 68 8.31 16.24 10.75
C ASP A 68 7.78 16.82 12.06
N ASP A 69 6.49 16.70 12.32
CA ASP A 69 5.82 17.25 13.51
C ASP A 69 4.91 16.19 14.19
N PRO A 70 5.31 15.64 15.35
CA PRO A 70 4.53 14.62 16.04
C PRO A 70 3.18 15.11 16.57
N LEU A 71 2.92 16.42 16.60
CA LEU A 71 1.64 17.02 16.98
C LEU A 71 0.68 17.14 15.78
N LYS A 72 1.17 17.03 14.54
CA LYS A 72 0.38 17.17 13.30
C LYS A 72 0.08 15.81 12.65
N LYS A 73 -0.28 14.82 13.47
CA LYS A 73 -0.67 13.51 12.95
C LYS A 73 -1.95 13.60 12.10
N PRO A 74 -2.02 12.89 10.97
CA PRO A 74 -3.22 12.87 10.13
C PRO A 74 -4.38 12.25 10.91
N LYS A 75 -5.51 12.95 10.94
CA LYS A 75 -6.75 12.43 11.56
C LYS A 75 -7.52 11.49 10.64
N ARG A 76 -7.36 11.65 9.33
CA ARG A 76 -7.98 10.85 8.27
C ARG A 76 -6.97 10.68 7.15
N ILE A 77 -6.94 9.49 6.57
CA ILE A 77 -6.06 9.13 5.45
C ILE A 77 -6.93 8.44 4.39
N VAL A 78 -6.68 8.76 3.13
CA VAL A 78 -7.28 8.06 1.98
C VAL A 78 -6.15 7.35 1.24
N ASP A 79 -6.29 6.04 1.06
CA ASP A 79 -5.34 5.19 0.35
C ASP A 79 -5.95 4.80 -1.00
N VAL A 80 -5.61 5.53 -2.06
CA VAL A 80 -6.18 5.34 -3.40
C VAL A 80 -5.43 4.23 -4.12
N GLY A 81 -6.14 3.17 -4.49
CA GLY A 81 -5.50 1.96 -5.03
C GLY A 81 -4.84 1.12 -3.95
N CYS A 82 -5.53 0.91 -2.83
CA CYS A 82 -5.00 0.25 -1.64
C CYS A 82 -4.65 -1.25 -1.81
N GLY A 83 -4.93 -1.84 -2.98
CA GLY A 83 -4.74 -3.26 -3.25
C GLY A 83 -5.45 -4.12 -2.19
N ILE A 84 -4.73 -5.11 -1.63
CA ILE A 84 -5.24 -5.94 -0.53
C ILE A 84 -5.20 -5.25 0.86
N GLY A 85 -4.85 -3.96 0.91
CA GLY A 85 -4.96 -3.12 2.09
C GLY A 85 -3.78 -3.16 3.08
N GLY A 86 -2.62 -3.68 2.71
CA GLY A 86 -1.44 -3.69 3.60
C GLY A 86 -1.01 -2.31 4.07
N SER A 87 -0.89 -1.35 3.15
CA SER A 87 -0.59 0.06 3.46
C SER A 87 -1.66 0.66 4.36
N SER A 88 -2.93 0.44 4.03
CA SER A 88 -4.07 0.90 4.83
C SER A 88 -4.04 0.35 6.26
N ARG A 89 -3.80 -0.95 6.47
CA ARG A 89 -3.68 -1.56 7.81
C ARG A 89 -2.48 -1.00 8.57
N TYR A 90 -1.35 -0.82 7.90
CA TYR A 90 -0.15 -0.23 8.48
C TYR A 90 -0.43 1.21 8.99
N LEU A 91 -1.03 2.04 8.14
CA LEU A 91 -1.37 3.43 8.46
C LEU A 91 -2.42 3.52 9.58
N ALA A 92 -3.43 2.65 9.57
CA ALA A 92 -4.42 2.55 10.63
C ALA A 92 -3.78 2.15 11.97
N LYS A 93 -2.84 1.21 11.99
CA LYS A 93 -2.11 0.84 13.21
C LYS A 93 -1.20 1.96 13.71
N LYS A 94 -0.58 2.72 12.80
CA LYS A 94 0.37 3.79 13.14
C LYS A 94 -0.32 5.06 13.65
N PHE A 95 -1.41 5.48 13.01
CA PHE A 95 -2.09 6.75 13.28
C PHE A 95 -3.48 6.60 13.89
N GLY A 96 -4.06 5.41 13.87
CA GLY A 96 -5.36 5.14 14.47
C GLY A 96 -5.36 5.25 15.99
N PRO A 97 -6.57 5.30 16.59
CA PRO A 97 -6.71 5.34 18.03
C PRO A 97 -6.10 4.09 18.66
N LYS A 98 -5.27 4.28 19.70
CA LYS A 98 -4.86 3.17 20.56
C LYS A 98 -6.08 2.77 21.39
N SER A 99 -6.50 1.50 21.29
CA SER A 99 -7.50 0.94 22.20
C SER A 99 -7.05 1.18 23.64
N LYS A 100 -7.91 1.78 24.45
CA LYS A 100 -7.76 1.75 25.91
C LYS A 100 -8.40 0.46 26.40
N GLU A 101 -7.69 -0.28 27.24
CA GLU A 101 -8.27 -1.33 28.09
C GLU A 101 -9.29 -0.72 29.06
#